data_AF-A0A321LQW6-F1
#
_entry.id   AF-A0A321LQW6-F1
#
_cell.length_a   1.000
_cell.length_b   1.000
_cell.length_c   1.000
_cell.angle_alpha   90.00
_cell.angle_beta   90.00
_cell.angle_gamma   90.00
#
_symmetry.space_group_name_H-M   'P 1'
#
loop_
_entity.id
_entity.type
_entity.pdbx_description
1 polymer ?
#
loop_
_entity_poly.entity_id
_entity_poly.type
_entity_poly.pdbx_seq_one_letter_code
_entity_poly.pdbx_strand_id
1 'polypeptide(L)'
;MFDTHGNPELDASNRRSRIKVVLIGAIGSLLIGAILFFTIFAVRYGQNPFGVMFGGRQENKYAGKLAYDKGSNTFVGVIKSEGYSVRKGGTVFYIERAGGMLIEVRKDLIEVREPSK
;
A
#
# COMPACT_ATOMS: atom_id res chain seq x y z
N MET A 1 5.05 65.16 6.96
CA MET A 1 5.87 64.11 6.32
C MET A 1 6.01 63.03 7.37
N PHE A 2 5.23 61.95 7.27
CA PHE A 2 5.24 60.89 8.29
C PHE A 2 6.47 60.03 8.05
N ASP A 3 7.44 60.09 8.97
CA ASP A 3 8.57 59.18 8.98
C ASP A 3 8.05 57.76 9.25
N THR A 4 7.81 57.00 8.18
CA THR A 4 7.60 55.56 8.26
C THR A 4 8.94 54.85 8.39
N HIS A 5 9.72 55.21 9.41
CA HIS A 5 10.77 54.34 9.90
C HIS A 5 10.10 53.27 10.76
N GLY A 6 9.60 52.23 10.09
CA GLY A 6 9.19 51.00 10.75
C GLY A 6 10.31 50.53 11.68
N ASN A 7 9.98 50.31 12.95
CA ASN A 7 10.96 49.92 13.95
C ASN A 7 11.59 48.59 13.51
N PRO A 8 12.90 48.55 13.17
CA PRO A 8 13.54 47.37 12.59
C PRO A 8 13.50 46.15 13.53
N GLU A 9 13.39 46.37 14.84
CA GLU A 9 13.21 45.29 15.82
C GLU A 9 11.82 44.64 15.72
N LEU A 10 10.77 45.43 15.47
CA LEU A 10 9.41 44.93 15.26
C LEU A 10 9.29 44.19 13.92
N ASP A 11 9.95 44.67 12.86
CA ASP A 11 9.96 44.01 11.56
C ASP A 11 10.73 42.68 11.60
N ALA A 12 11.85 42.62 12.32
CA ALA A 12 12.60 41.38 12.51
C ALA A 12 11.84 40.35 13.34
N SER A 13 11.15 40.78 14.41
CA SER A 13 10.30 39.93 15.25
C SER A 13 9.11 39.36 14.47
N ASN A 14 8.39 40.22 13.74
CA ASN A 14 7.25 39.82 12.91
C ASN A 14 7.66 38.86 11.79
N ARG A 15 8.83 39.07 11.17
CA ARG A 15 9.37 38.17 10.14
C ARG A 15 9.70 36.79 10.72
N ARG A 16 10.30 36.73 11.92
CA ARG A 16 10.57 35.45 12.62
C ARG A 16 9.28 34.70 12.97
N SER A 17 8.25 35.40 13.46
CA SER A 17 6.96 34.79 13.79
C SER A 17 6.25 34.26 12.55
N ARG A 18 6.26 34.99 11.43
CA ARG A 18 5.68 34.53 10.16
C ARG A 18 6.40 33.28 9.61
N ILE A 19 7.73 33.25 9.66
CA ILE A 19 8.51 32.08 9.23
C ILE A 19 8.15 30.86 10.08
N LYS A 20 8.01 30.99 11.41
CA LYS A 20 7.60 29.89 12.28
C LYS A 20 6.21 29.35 11.92
N VAL A 21 5.24 30.22 11.68
CA VAL A 21 3.87 29.81 11.30
C VAL A 21 3.87 29.08 9.96
N VAL A 22 4.61 29.60 8.96
CA VAL A 22 4.74 28.94 7.65
C VAL A 22 5.43 27.58 7.78
N LEU A 23 6.48 27.48 8.61
CA LEU A 23 7.20 26.23 8.83
C LEU A 23 6.30 25.18 9.51
N ILE A 24 5.54 25.57 10.53
CA ILE A 24 4.59 24.69 11.22
C ILE A 24 3.48 24.25 10.26
N GLY A 25 2.96 25.17 9.45
CA GLY A 25 1.96 24.86 8.43
C GLY A 25 2.49 23.87 7.37
N ALA A 26 3.72 24.07 6.90
CA ALA A 26 4.37 23.19 5.94
C ALA A 26 4.55 21.78 6.52
N ILE A 27 5.09 21.67 7.74
CA ILE A 27 5.27 20.38 8.43
C ILE A 27 3.92 19.69 8.63
N GLY A 28 2.90 20.43 9.09
CA GLY A 28 1.55 19.90 9.28
C GLY A 28 0.94 19.37 7.98
N SER A 29 1.04 20.13 6.89
CA SER A 29 0.54 19.71 5.57
C SER A 29 1.25 18.46 5.05
N LEU A 30 2.56 18.34 5.30
CA LEU A 30 3.38 17.20 4.88
C LEU A 30 3.02 15.94 5.67
N LEU A 31 2.79 16.07 6.98
CA LEU A 31 2.31 14.97 7.83
C LEU A 31 0.92 14.49 7.41
N ILE A 32 -0.03 15.41 7.19
CA ILE A 32 -1.39 15.05 6.75
C ILE A 32 -1.35 14.38 5.37
N GLY A 33 -0.57 14.95 4.43
CA GLY A 33 -0.38 14.37 3.11
C GLY A 33 0.22 12.97 3.16
N ALA A 34 1.22 12.75 4.02
CA ALA A 34 1.80 11.43 4.23
C ALA A 34 0.74 10.46 4.78
N ILE A 35 0.03 10.80 5.85
CA ILE A 35 -1.00 9.92 6.45
C ILE A 35 -2.06 9.54 5.41
N LEU A 36 -2.56 10.50 4.64
CA LEU A 36 -3.53 10.25 3.57
C LEU A 36 -2.96 9.33 2.49
N PHE A 37 -1.73 9.58 2.03
CA PHE A 37 -1.07 8.73 1.04
C PHE A 37 -0.95 7.29 1.55
N PHE A 38 -0.47 7.09 2.77
CA PHE A 38 -0.35 5.77 3.41
C PHE A 38 -1.71 5.07 3.52
N THR A 39 -2.74 5.81 3.93
CA THR A 39 -4.09 5.26 4.11
C THR A 39 -4.71 4.85 2.78
N ILE A 40 -4.65 5.71 1.77
CA ILE A 40 -5.18 5.41 0.42
C ILE A 40 -4.41 4.24 -0.20
N PHE A 41 -3.09 4.21 -0.05
CA PHE A 41 -2.27 3.12 -0.57
C PHE A 41 -2.61 1.79 0.12
N ALA A 42 -2.74 1.79 1.45
CA ALA A 42 -3.14 0.62 2.21
C ALA A 42 -4.53 0.11 1.82
N VAL A 43 -5.51 1.00 1.63
CA VAL A 43 -6.87 0.63 1.20
C VAL A 43 -6.88 0.06 -0.23
N ARG A 44 -6.12 0.64 -1.16
CA ARG A 44 -6.12 0.20 -2.56
C ARG A 44 -5.32 -1.07 -2.80
N TYR A 45 -4.17 -1.21 -2.16
CA TYR A 45 -3.22 -2.29 -2.44
C TYR A 45 -3.18 -3.34 -1.34
N GLY A 46 -3.89 -3.14 -0.22
CA GLY A 46 -3.91 -4.07 0.92
C GLY A 46 -2.56 -4.18 1.63
N GLN A 47 -1.62 -3.28 1.34
CA GLN A 47 -0.24 -3.35 1.80
C GLN A 47 0.28 -1.96 2.16
N ASN A 48 1.23 -1.91 3.09
CA ASN A 48 1.93 -0.67 3.41
C ASN A 48 2.96 -0.37 2.29
N PRO A 49 3.11 0.88 1.80
CA PRO A 49 4.04 1.18 0.71
C PRO A 49 5.50 0.93 1.08
N PHE A 50 5.85 0.97 2.37
CA PHE A 50 7.16 0.52 2.84
C PHE A 50 7.39 -0.99 2.64
N GLY A 51 6.35 -1.81 2.75
CA GLY A 51 6.46 -3.25 2.48
C GLY A 51 6.78 -3.54 1.01
N VAL A 52 6.25 -2.71 0.11
CA VAL A 52 6.52 -2.77 -1.33
C VAL A 52 7.95 -2.27 -1.65
N MET A 53 8.38 -1.16 -1.04
CA MET A 53 9.71 -0.58 -1.30
C MET A 53 10.87 -1.37 -0.67
N PHE A 54 10.67 -1.98 0.50
CA PHE A 54 11.71 -2.72 1.20
C PHE A 54 11.62 -4.24 1.00
N GLY A 55 10.81 -4.70 0.04
CA GLY A 55 10.72 -6.12 -0.32
C GLY A 55 10.34 -7.02 0.85
N GLY A 56 9.54 -6.50 1.79
CA GLY A 56 9.03 -7.26 2.91
C GLY A 56 8.21 -8.41 2.35
N ARG A 57 8.79 -9.61 2.30
CA ARG A 57 8.09 -10.84 1.93
C ARG A 57 6.94 -10.99 2.91
N GLN A 58 5.74 -10.56 2.52
CA GLN A 58 4.54 -10.97 3.22
C GLN A 58 4.56 -12.49 3.19
N GLU A 59 4.66 -13.11 4.37
CA GLU A 59 4.40 -14.53 4.52
C GLU A 59 2.99 -14.76 4.00
N ASN A 60 2.90 -15.20 2.74
CA ASN A 60 1.63 -15.54 2.17
C ASN A 60 1.14 -16.79 2.90
N LYS A 61 0.18 -16.62 3.81
CA LYS A 61 -0.44 -17.70 4.59
C LYS A 61 -0.95 -18.86 3.73
N TYR A 62 -1.16 -18.62 2.44
CA TYR A 62 -1.64 -19.59 1.47
C TYR A 62 -0.54 -20.20 0.59
N ALA A 63 0.70 -19.72 0.66
CA ALA A 63 1.80 -20.28 -0.13
C ALA A 63 2.01 -21.76 0.22
N GLY A 64 2.16 -22.60 -0.81
CA GLY A 64 2.31 -24.04 -0.67
C GLY A 64 0.99 -24.80 -0.51
N LYS A 65 -0.15 -24.11 -0.36
CA LYS A 65 -1.47 -24.76 -0.28
C LYS A 65 -2.01 -25.12 -1.65
N LEU A 66 -2.88 -26.12 -1.68
CA LEU A 66 -3.52 -26.59 -2.90
C LEU A 66 -4.69 -25.67 -3.24
N ALA A 67 -4.73 -25.21 -4.49
CA ALA A 67 -5.82 -24.44 -5.05
C ALA A 67 -6.81 -25.36 -5.78
N TYR A 68 -8.07 -25.29 -5.38
CA TYR A 68 -9.18 -25.95 -6.05
C TYR A 68 -10.15 -24.91 -6.58
N ASP A 69 -10.73 -25.14 -7.76
CA ASP A 69 -11.78 -24.29 -8.29
C ASP A 69 -13.09 -24.53 -7.52
N LYS A 70 -13.72 -23.48 -6.99
CA LYS A 70 -14.96 -23.62 -6.18
C LYS A 70 -16.15 -24.14 -6.97
N GLY A 71 -16.21 -23.85 -8.26
CA GLY A 71 -17.33 -24.28 -9.11
C GLY A 71 -17.26 -25.77 -9.44
N SER A 72 -16.07 -26.25 -9.78
CA SER A 72 -15.87 -27.62 -10.25
C SER A 72 -15.24 -28.57 -9.24
N ASN A 73 -14.76 -28.07 -8.09
CA ASN A 73 -13.90 -28.82 -7.15
C ASN A 73 -12.65 -29.45 -7.80
N THR A 74 -12.21 -28.92 -8.95
CA THR A 74 -11.05 -29.45 -9.67
C THR A 74 -9.76 -28.87 -9.12
N PHE A 75 -8.74 -29.69 -8.96
CA PHE A 75 -7.40 -29.23 -8.60
C PHE A 75 -6.83 -28.33 -9.71
N VAL A 76 -6.45 -27.11 -9.34
CA VAL A 76 -5.90 -26.12 -10.27
C VAL A 76 -4.38 -26.09 -10.20
N GLY A 77 -3.79 -26.22 -9.01
CA GLY A 77 -2.36 -26.10 -8.80
C GLY A 77 -1.98 -25.73 -7.36
N VAL A 78 -0.74 -25.30 -7.17
CA VAL A 78 -0.23 -24.87 -5.86
C VAL A 78 -0.15 -23.35 -5.80
N ILE A 79 -0.64 -22.75 -4.73
CA ILE A 79 -0.58 -21.30 -4.52
C ILE A 79 0.87 -20.90 -4.21
N LYS A 80 1.43 -19.96 -4.98
CA LYS A 80 2.74 -19.37 -4.74
C LYS A 80 2.64 -18.09 -3.93
N SER A 81 1.83 -17.16 -4.40
CA SER A 81 1.68 -15.83 -3.82
C SER A 81 0.22 -15.35 -3.92
N GLU A 82 -0.14 -14.41 -3.05
CA GLU A 82 -1.35 -13.60 -3.16
C GLU A 82 -0.93 -12.20 -3.60
N GLY A 83 -1.78 -11.53 -4.38
CA GLY A 83 -1.58 -10.13 -4.72
C GLY A 83 -2.83 -9.49 -5.29
N TYR A 84 -2.65 -8.31 -5.86
CA TYR A 84 -3.72 -7.56 -6.53
C TYR A 84 -3.44 -7.51 -8.03
N SER A 85 -4.45 -7.84 -8.85
CA SER A 85 -4.36 -7.76 -10.31
C SER A 85 -5.29 -6.67 -10.80
N VAL A 86 -4.72 -5.63 -11.41
CA VAL A 86 -5.48 -4.54 -12.06
C VAL A 86 -6.33 -5.11 -13.20
N ARG A 87 -5.80 -6.11 -13.94
CA ARG A 87 -6.50 -6.78 -15.04
C ARG A 87 -7.75 -7.54 -14.59
N LYS A 88 -7.73 -8.11 -13.38
CA LYS A 88 -8.85 -8.88 -12.80
C LYS A 88 -9.68 -8.08 -11.80
N GLY A 89 -9.34 -6.80 -11.59
CA GLY A 89 -10.07 -5.86 -10.74
C GLY A 89 -10.18 -6.30 -9.28
N GLY A 90 -9.14 -6.91 -8.71
CA GLY A 90 -9.22 -7.43 -7.34
C GLY A 90 -8.03 -8.27 -6.89
N THR A 91 -8.20 -8.89 -5.72
CA THR A 91 -7.23 -9.83 -5.16
C THR A 91 -7.22 -11.15 -5.92
N VAL A 92 -6.02 -11.62 -6.23
CA VAL A 92 -5.76 -12.84 -7.00
C VAL A 92 -4.78 -13.74 -6.27
N PHE A 93 -4.89 -15.03 -6.52
CA PHE A 93 -3.84 -15.99 -6.25
C PHE A 93 -3.02 -16.21 -7.53
N TYR A 94 -1.71 -16.21 -7.35
CA TYR A 94 -0.76 -16.71 -8.34
C TYR A 94 -0.55 -18.20 -8.08
N ILE A 95 -1.04 -19.02 -8.99
CA ILE A 95 -1.08 -20.48 -8.86
C ILE A 95 -0.11 -21.09 -9.86
N GLU A 96 0.78 -21.94 -9.39
CA GLU A 96 1.63 -22.78 -10.23
C GLU A 96 0.86 -24.05 -10.60
N ARG A 97 0.59 -24.22 -11.90
CA ARG A 97 -0.01 -25.44 -12.45
C ARG A 97 1.00 -26.57 -12.57
N ALA A 98 0.50 -27.80 -12.65
CA ALA A 98 1.30 -28.93 -13.13
C ALA A 98 1.89 -28.56 -14.51
N GLY A 99 3.22 -28.59 -14.61
CA GLY A 99 3.96 -28.09 -15.78
C GLY A 99 4.66 -26.74 -15.61
N GLY A 100 4.60 -26.12 -14.41
CA GLY A 100 5.39 -24.94 -14.05
C GLY A 100 4.85 -23.60 -14.57
N MET A 101 3.67 -23.60 -15.19
CA MET A 101 3.02 -22.36 -15.64
C MET A 101 2.35 -21.64 -14.47
N LEU A 102 2.68 -20.37 -14.29
CA LEU A 102 2.05 -19.50 -13.30
C LEU A 102 0.80 -18.84 -13.91
N ILE A 103 -0.33 -18.95 -13.23
CA ILE A 103 -1.58 -18.31 -13.63
C ILE A 103 -2.14 -17.40 -12.53
N GLU A 104 -2.82 -16.33 -12.95
CA GLU A 104 -3.55 -15.43 -12.06
C GLU A 104 -5.03 -15.81 -12.01
N VAL A 105 -5.52 -16.13 -10.82
CA VAL A 105 -6.95 -16.48 -10.61
C VAL A 105 -7.51 -15.65 -9.48
N ARG A 106 -8.75 -15.14 -9.63
CA ARG A 106 -9.40 -14.35 -8.59
C ARG A 106 -9.64 -15.21 -7.35
N LYS A 107 -9.38 -14.61 -6.18
CA LYS A 107 -9.43 -15.29 -4.88
C LYS A 107 -10.84 -15.81 -4.52
N ASP A 108 -11.88 -15.15 -5.02
CA ASP A 108 -13.27 -15.55 -4.82
C ASP A 108 -13.62 -16.89 -5.49
N LEU A 109 -12.91 -17.28 -6.54
CA LEU A 109 -13.13 -18.51 -7.31
C LEU A 109 -12.35 -19.72 -6.77
N ILE A 110 -11.40 -19.51 -5.85
CA ILE A 110 -10.50 -20.57 -5.39
C ILE A 110 -10.81 -20.98 -3.96
N GLU A 111 -10.91 -22.29 -3.76
CA GLU A 111 -10.89 -22.94 -2.46
C GLU A 111 -9.45 -23.35 -2.14
N VAL A 112 -8.99 -23.02 -0.93
CA VAL A 112 -7.64 -23.34 -0.49
C VAL A 112 -7.69 -24.54 0.44
N ARG A 113 -6.97 -25.61 0.10
CA ARG A 113 -6.87 -26.83 0.91
C ARG A 113 -5.43 -27.07 1.38
N GLU A 114 -5.30 -27.58 2.60
CA GLU A 114 -3.99 -28.01 3.10
C GLU A 114 -3.55 -29.26 2.34
N PRO A 115 -2.26 -29.38 1.97
CA PRO A 115 -1.73 -30.62 1.45
C PRO A 115 -1.81 -31.69 2.56
N SER A 116 -2.51 -32.79 2.30
CA SER A 116 -2.48 -33.95 3.19
C SER A 116 -1.06 -34.49 3.26
N LYS A 117 -0.52 -34.61 4.49
CA LYS A 117 0.80 -35.18 4.76
C LYS A 117 0.98 -36.57 4.17
#